data_AF-A0A971WC52-F1
#
_entry.id   AF-A0A971WC52-F1
#
_cell.length_a   1.000
_cell.length_b   1.000
_cell.length_c   1.000
_cell.angle_alpha   90.00
_cell.angle_beta   90.00
_cell.angle_gamma   90.00
#
_symmetry.space_group_name_H-M   'P 1'
#
loop_
_entity.id
_entity.type
_entity.pdbx_description
1 polymer ?
#
loop_
_entity_poly.entity_id
_entity_poly.type
_entity_poly.pdbx_seq_one_letter_code
_entity_poly.pdbx_strand_id
1 'polypeptide(L)'
;MAFSWKKIFQTFSSKAFYVPIFISFLGLLLFPSRAASLSQEDLSGYTNAKYEPVKGVYLGAYIDQAYWIKRDIKAFNERVGKKHASFFRYVTYGQPFPEKWVGEVVAAGAVPQIAWEPNKGLEQVQDDEYLRSFARQAGETGVPIFLRYASEMNGDWCAYSGDPELYIEKWRLVHRVMEEEAPNVAMVWTVFTNPQGNILQYYPGDEYVDWVGVNVYSVLYYNANPETPSLVRDPIELLDFVYKNFSERKPIHISEWAAVNYTIADHKDHGDFAREMIRRMYEGIKKERPRVKAIYYFDANIMETAPAGRRIRDYSVSRKDEILKTYQEIISDDYYLSAVKDNINPDIEVDGKRLSFKHRPIIDGEEIYVYAGDLAAALGRSLSWLGGGKLRLGGWEMRLGESYVLKNGKVVETRLYPLLYRERTYLPLKDFSAALGLSLSFANDNMQNDSSGNIEDSSGQNKKKTGVRIMKIAVSPVLSNIKEHLSEEGFDVITFENKNFARLPGEVSAIVISGLDKNFLGMEDLQAQIPVINAEGRTPEEISMEIKERLF
;
A
#
# COMPACT_ATOMS: atom_id res chain seq x y z
N MET A 1 46.33 -35.45 -49.18
CA MET A 1 45.29 -35.91 -50.13
C MET A 1 44.98 -37.37 -49.84
N ALA A 2 43.74 -37.78 -50.14
CA ALA A 2 43.15 -39.13 -50.09
C ALA A 2 42.41 -39.54 -48.79
N PHE A 3 41.09 -39.31 -48.88
CA PHE A 3 39.98 -39.97 -48.18
C PHE A 3 39.98 -41.50 -48.36
N SER A 4 39.37 -42.24 -47.41
CA SER A 4 38.29 -43.20 -47.75
C SER A 4 37.53 -43.72 -46.53
N TRP A 5 36.21 -43.87 -46.71
CA TRP A 5 35.20 -44.41 -45.79
C TRP A 5 34.89 -45.88 -46.10
N LYS A 6 34.21 -46.54 -45.14
CA LYS A 6 33.43 -47.79 -45.20
C LYS A 6 34.17 -49.13 -45.10
N LYS A 7 33.80 -49.88 -44.05
CA LYS A 7 33.42 -51.30 -44.18
C LYS A 7 32.32 -51.66 -43.19
N ILE A 8 31.39 -52.46 -43.70
CA ILE A 8 30.11 -52.89 -43.11
C ILE A 8 30.16 -54.42 -43.04
N PHE A 9 29.68 -54.95 -41.90
CA PHE A 9 29.13 -56.27 -41.59
C PHE A 9 29.99 -57.55 -41.60
N GLN A 10 29.99 -58.23 -40.45
CA GLN A 10 29.73 -59.67 -40.38
C GLN A 10 29.01 -60.03 -39.06
N THR A 11 27.98 -60.85 -39.22
CA THR A 11 27.02 -61.43 -38.27
C THR A 11 27.64 -62.40 -37.25
N PHE A 12 27.11 -62.46 -36.02
CA PHE A 12 26.92 -63.72 -35.28
C PHE A 12 25.78 -63.63 -34.25
N SER A 13 25.00 -64.71 -34.17
CA SER A 13 23.80 -64.88 -33.35
C SER A 13 24.17 -65.26 -31.90
N SER A 14 23.34 -64.89 -30.92
CA SER A 14 22.78 -65.84 -29.94
C SER A 14 21.92 -65.14 -28.87
N LYS A 15 20.98 -65.92 -28.36
CA LYS A 15 19.87 -65.64 -27.45
C LYS A 15 20.31 -65.00 -26.12
N ALA A 16 19.56 -64.01 -25.64
CA ALA A 16 19.44 -63.70 -24.22
C ALA A 16 18.07 -63.08 -23.90
N PHE A 17 17.54 -63.47 -22.74
CA PHE A 17 16.19 -63.30 -22.22
C PHE A 17 15.70 -61.84 -22.14
N TYR A 18 14.44 -61.62 -22.50
CA TYR A 18 13.65 -60.46 -22.06
C TYR A 18 13.16 -60.70 -20.63
N VAL A 19 13.63 -59.89 -19.68
CA VAL A 19 13.02 -59.68 -18.36
C VAL A 19 12.45 -58.26 -18.36
N PRO A 20 11.15 -58.05 -18.17
CA PRO A 20 10.62 -56.70 -18.05
C PRO A 20 10.99 -56.15 -16.66
N ILE A 21 11.79 -55.08 -16.64
CA ILE A 21 12.03 -54.29 -15.43
C ILE A 21 10.72 -53.57 -15.10
N PHE A 22 10.01 -54.07 -14.08
CA PHE A 22 9.02 -53.30 -13.35
C PHE A 22 9.76 -52.14 -12.66
N ILE A 23 9.65 -50.93 -13.23
CA ILE A 23 10.02 -49.71 -12.52
C ILE A 23 8.93 -49.48 -11.48
N SER A 24 9.22 -49.88 -10.24
CA SER A 24 8.41 -49.54 -9.08
C SER A 24 8.27 -48.02 -9.00
N PHE A 25 7.04 -47.54 -9.10
CA PHE A 25 6.63 -46.21 -8.65
C PHE A 25 6.92 -46.12 -7.15
N LEU A 26 8.13 -45.67 -6.80
CA LEU A 26 8.40 -45.19 -5.46
C LEU A 26 7.66 -43.86 -5.35
N GLY A 27 6.53 -43.87 -4.66
CA GLY A 27 5.83 -42.65 -4.31
C GLY A 27 6.81 -41.71 -3.64
N LEU A 28 7.14 -40.61 -4.32
CA LEU A 28 7.65 -39.43 -3.64
C LEU A 28 6.57 -39.06 -2.63
N LEU A 29 6.80 -39.44 -1.38
CA LEU A 29 6.31 -38.69 -0.25
C LEU A 29 6.81 -37.27 -0.48
N LEU A 30 5.93 -36.44 -1.06
CA LEU A 30 6.04 -35.00 -1.00
C LEU A 30 5.99 -34.68 0.49
N PHE A 31 7.16 -34.67 1.13
CA PHE A 31 7.31 -33.90 2.35
C PHE A 31 6.85 -32.49 1.96
N PRO A 32 5.83 -31.92 2.64
CA PRO A 32 5.51 -30.53 2.42
C PRO A 32 6.83 -29.78 2.59
N SER A 33 7.25 -29.10 1.52
CA SER A 33 8.43 -28.24 1.53
C SER A 33 8.31 -27.40 2.80
N ARG A 34 9.21 -27.65 3.76
CA ARG A 34 9.25 -26.91 5.02
C ARG A 34 9.24 -25.44 4.61
N ALA A 35 8.17 -24.71 4.88
CA ALA A 35 8.15 -23.27 4.64
C ALA A 35 9.45 -22.72 5.26
N ALA A 36 10.24 -21.99 4.48
CA ALA A 36 11.58 -21.60 4.89
C ALA A 36 11.49 -20.80 6.19
N SER A 37 11.89 -21.41 7.31
CA SER A 37 11.83 -20.79 8.63
C SER A 37 12.74 -19.56 8.68
N LEU A 38 12.31 -18.50 9.35
CA LEU A 38 13.15 -17.35 9.67
C LEU A 38 14.49 -17.81 10.27
N SER A 39 15.58 -17.34 9.68
CA SER A 39 16.95 -17.65 10.09
C SER A 39 17.64 -16.43 10.71
N GLN A 40 18.81 -16.66 11.32
CA GLN A 40 19.63 -15.57 11.87
C GLN A 40 20.15 -14.61 10.78
N GLU A 41 20.35 -15.11 9.56
CA GLU A 41 20.80 -14.32 8.41
C GLU A 41 19.69 -13.38 7.90
N ASP A 42 18.44 -13.83 7.93
CA ASP A 42 17.28 -13.02 7.52
C ASP A 42 17.09 -11.78 8.41
N LEU A 43 17.54 -11.85 9.65
CA LEU A 43 17.51 -10.74 10.61
C LEU A 43 18.68 -9.76 10.42
N SER A 44 19.63 -10.07 9.54
CA SER A 44 20.75 -9.18 9.21
C SER A 44 20.22 -7.91 8.54
N GLY A 45 20.53 -6.76 9.14
CA GLY A 45 20.05 -5.45 8.69
C GLY A 45 18.55 -5.20 8.90
N TYR A 46 17.77 -6.17 9.40
CA TYR A 46 16.35 -5.96 9.73
C TYR A 46 16.22 -4.93 10.86
N THR A 47 15.44 -3.87 10.65
CA THR A 47 15.38 -2.75 11.60
C THR A 47 14.19 -2.82 12.56
N ASN A 48 13.22 -3.68 12.22
CA ASN A 48 11.92 -3.80 12.88
C ASN A 48 11.18 -2.46 12.90
N ALA A 49 11.31 -1.68 11.82
CA ALA A 49 10.53 -0.45 11.64
C ALA A 49 9.04 -0.75 11.48
N LYS A 50 8.17 0.27 11.58
CA LYS A 50 6.72 0.03 11.54
C LYS A 50 6.36 -0.65 10.22
N TYR A 51 5.76 -1.83 10.29
CA TYR A 51 5.35 -2.64 9.13
C TYR A 51 6.48 -3.17 8.24
N GLU A 52 7.74 -3.12 8.67
CA GLU A 52 8.86 -3.66 7.88
C GLU A 52 8.74 -5.19 7.73
N PRO A 53 8.62 -5.72 6.50
CA PRO A 53 8.67 -7.16 6.27
C PRO A 53 10.12 -7.64 6.38
N VAL A 54 10.31 -8.80 7.00
CA VAL A 54 11.65 -9.41 7.12
C VAL A 54 12.20 -9.74 5.72
N LYS A 55 11.37 -10.40 4.90
CA LYS A 55 11.68 -10.83 3.53
C LYS A 55 10.73 -10.17 2.55
N GLY A 56 11.18 -9.99 1.31
CA GLY A 56 10.36 -9.46 0.22
C GLY A 56 10.16 -7.94 0.25
N VAL A 57 9.34 -7.48 -0.68
CA VAL A 57 9.04 -6.08 -0.99
C VAL A 57 7.54 -5.92 -1.18
N TYR A 58 6.90 -4.98 -0.48
CA TYR A 58 5.49 -4.66 -0.75
C TYR A 58 5.30 -4.07 -2.13
N LEU A 59 4.34 -4.61 -2.88
CA LEU A 59 3.86 -3.98 -4.11
C LEU A 59 2.90 -2.86 -3.77
N GLY A 60 3.21 -1.69 -4.27
CA GLY A 60 2.36 -0.51 -4.20
C GLY A 60 1.99 0.02 -5.58
N ALA A 61 0.91 0.78 -5.69
CA ALA A 61 0.56 1.45 -6.93
C ALA A 61 -0.15 2.79 -6.70
N TYR A 62 0.02 3.70 -7.66
CA TYR A 62 -0.83 4.87 -7.84
C TYR A 62 -1.67 4.70 -9.09
N ILE A 63 -2.99 4.90 -8.94
CA ILE A 63 -3.96 4.67 -10.01
C ILE A 63 -5.00 5.79 -10.15
N ASP A 64 -4.87 6.88 -9.39
CA ASP A 64 -5.87 7.97 -9.42
C ASP A 64 -5.93 8.69 -10.79
N GLN A 65 -4.91 8.49 -11.62
CA GLN A 65 -4.86 9.00 -13.00
C GLN A 65 -5.09 7.91 -14.06
N ALA A 66 -5.39 6.68 -13.65
CA ALA A 66 -5.66 5.56 -14.53
C ALA A 66 -7.17 5.49 -14.87
N TYR A 67 -7.66 6.48 -15.62
CA TYR A 67 -9.09 6.57 -15.96
C TYR A 67 -9.60 5.41 -16.81
N TRP A 68 -8.73 4.76 -17.58
CA TRP A 68 -9.07 3.59 -18.41
C TRP A 68 -9.38 2.33 -17.56
N ILE A 69 -8.98 2.31 -16.30
CA ILE A 69 -9.40 1.30 -15.30
C ILE A 69 -10.33 1.91 -14.24
N LYS A 70 -10.92 3.09 -14.53
CA LYS A 70 -11.85 3.82 -13.64
C LYS A 70 -11.28 4.11 -12.25
N ARG A 71 -9.95 4.12 -12.10
CA ARG A 71 -9.26 4.25 -10.80
C ARG A 71 -9.67 3.18 -9.78
N ASP A 72 -10.20 2.06 -10.25
CA ASP A 72 -10.74 1.00 -9.40
C ASP A 72 -9.61 0.03 -8.99
N ILE A 73 -9.43 -0.12 -7.68
CA ILE A 73 -8.35 -0.95 -7.11
C ILE A 73 -8.52 -2.43 -7.50
N LYS A 74 -9.76 -2.93 -7.52
CA LYS A 74 -10.05 -4.31 -7.91
C LYS A 74 -9.72 -4.54 -9.39
N ALA A 75 -10.17 -3.64 -10.26
CA ALA A 75 -9.89 -3.68 -11.70
C ALA A 75 -8.39 -3.57 -11.98
N PHE A 76 -7.65 -2.73 -11.27
CA PHE A 76 -6.19 -2.68 -11.37
C PHE A 76 -5.56 -4.03 -11.03
N ASN A 77 -5.88 -4.59 -9.85
CA ASN A 77 -5.35 -5.86 -9.39
C ASN A 77 -5.68 -7.03 -10.33
N GLU A 78 -6.90 -7.06 -10.89
CA GLU A 78 -7.32 -8.02 -11.91
C GLU A 78 -6.53 -7.84 -13.21
N ARG A 79 -6.37 -6.60 -13.67
CA ARG A 79 -5.63 -6.26 -14.90
C ARG A 79 -4.16 -6.69 -14.80
N VAL A 80 -3.50 -6.40 -13.68
CA VAL A 80 -2.07 -6.73 -13.46
C VAL A 80 -1.86 -8.13 -12.90
N GLY A 81 -2.93 -8.89 -12.65
CA GLY A 81 -2.86 -10.30 -12.26
C GLY A 81 -2.35 -10.57 -10.84
N LYS A 82 -2.20 -9.54 -9.99
CA LYS A 82 -1.74 -9.69 -8.60
C LYS A 82 -2.29 -8.58 -7.71
N LYS A 83 -2.64 -8.94 -6.48
CA LYS A 83 -3.01 -7.96 -5.44
C LYS A 83 -1.79 -7.13 -5.05
N HIS A 84 -1.95 -5.82 -5.01
CA HIS A 84 -0.98 -4.90 -4.43
C HIS A 84 -1.24 -4.74 -2.92
N ALA A 85 -0.17 -4.72 -2.14
CA ALA A 85 -0.22 -4.57 -0.69
C ALA A 85 -0.65 -3.16 -0.26
N SER A 86 -0.43 -2.16 -1.11
CA SER A 86 -0.68 -0.76 -0.79
C SER A 86 -1.05 0.07 -2.01
N PHE A 87 -1.79 1.14 -1.80
CA PHE A 87 -2.09 2.14 -2.82
C PHE A 87 -1.86 3.53 -2.27
N PHE A 88 -1.45 4.46 -3.13
CA PHE A 88 -1.21 5.83 -2.71
C PHE A 88 -2.06 6.87 -3.40
N ARG A 89 -2.29 7.97 -2.68
CA ARG A 89 -2.99 9.18 -3.17
C ARG A 89 -2.32 10.43 -2.61
N TYR A 90 -2.32 11.49 -3.41
CA TYR A 90 -1.93 12.82 -2.96
C TYR A 90 -3.08 13.50 -2.22
N VAL A 91 -2.76 14.10 -1.07
CA VAL A 91 -3.68 14.87 -0.24
C VAL A 91 -3.02 16.21 0.04
N THR A 92 -3.71 17.31 -0.28
CA THR A 92 -3.23 18.64 0.07
C THR A 92 -3.47 18.91 1.55
N TYR A 93 -2.47 19.41 2.27
CA TYR A 93 -2.62 19.86 3.65
C TYR A 93 -3.72 20.93 3.78
N GLY A 94 -4.52 20.83 4.83
CA GLY A 94 -5.74 21.59 5.03
C GLY A 94 -7.01 20.94 4.42
N GLN A 95 -6.89 19.86 3.65
CA GLN A 95 -8.04 19.05 3.22
C GLN A 95 -8.38 17.96 4.25
N PRO A 96 -9.67 17.56 4.37
CA PRO A 96 -10.07 16.47 5.26
C PRO A 96 -9.32 15.16 5.01
N PHE A 97 -9.29 14.29 6.02
CA PHE A 97 -8.80 12.92 5.87
C PHE A 97 -9.58 12.21 4.76
N PRO A 98 -8.91 11.47 3.84
CA PRO A 98 -9.56 10.86 2.67
C PRO A 98 -10.30 9.56 3.03
N GLU A 99 -11.24 9.62 3.98
CA GLU A 99 -11.92 8.48 4.60
C GLU A 99 -12.49 7.48 3.58
N LYS A 100 -13.25 7.97 2.58
CA LYS A 100 -13.84 7.13 1.54
C LYS A 100 -12.78 6.29 0.80
N TRP A 101 -11.69 6.92 0.40
CA TRP A 101 -10.63 6.24 -0.33
C TRP A 101 -9.85 5.27 0.55
N VAL A 102 -9.58 5.64 1.81
CA VAL A 102 -8.99 4.71 2.77
C VAL A 102 -9.88 3.48 2.95
N GLY A 103 -11.20 3.66 3.04
CA GLY A 103 -12.16 2.55 3.06
C GLY A 103 -12.09 1.67 1.81
N GLU A 104 -11.97 2.23 0.61
CA GLU A 104 -11.80 1.49 -0.65
C GLU A 104 -10.50 0.67 -0.65
N VAL A 105 -9.40 1.24 -0.17
CA VAL A 105 -8.09 0.56 -0.06
C VAL A 105 -8.16 -0.60 0.94
N VAL A 106 -8.75 -0.37 2.12
CA VAL A 106 -8.91 -1.40 3.15
C VAL A 106 -9.83 -2.53 2.68
N ALA A 107 -10.94 -2.21 2.00
CA ALA A 107 -11.85 -3.19 1.44
C ALA A 107 -11.18 -4.10 0.38
N ALA A 108 -10.15 -3.59 -0.30
CA ALA A 108 -9.34 -4.38 -1.22
C ALA A 108 -8.30 -5.29 -0.52
N GLY A 109 -8.18 -5.19 0.81
CA GLY A 109 -7.16 -5.89 1.61
C GLY A 109 -5.76 -5.26 1.50
N ALA A 110 -5.70 -3.98 1.11
CA ALA A 110 -4.47 -3.21 1.00
C ALA A 110 -4.39 -2.15 2.11
N VAL A 111 -3.23 -1.51 2.26
CA VAL A 111 -3.03 -0.40 3.20
C VAL A 111 -2.86 0.92 2.46
N PRO A 112 -3.30 2.06 3.02
CA PRO A 112 -3.13 3.35 2.38
C PRO A 112 -1.71 3.90 2.58
N GLN A 113 -1.13 4.44 1.50
CA GLN A 113 -0.05 5.42 1.59
C GLN A 113 -0.61 6.82 1.29
N ILE A 114 -0.52 7.74 2.24
CA ILE A 114 -1.02 9.10 2.08
C ILE A 114 0.17 10.02 1.76
N ALA A 115 0.22 10.57 0.55
CA ALA A 115 1.19 11.59 0.18
C ALA A 115 0.64 12.97 0.56
N TRP A 116 1.04 13.47 1.73
CA TRP A 116 0.44 14.65 2.36
C TRP A 116 1.28 15.91 2.15
N GLU A 117 0.76 16.84 1.35
CA GLU A 117 1.55 17.94 0.80
C GLU A 117 1.12 19.31 1.35
N PRO A 118 1.99 20.01 2.09
CA PRO A 118 1.75 21.40 2.50
C PRO A 118 2.01 22.38 1.34
N ASN A 119 1.20 22.30 0.28
CA ASN A 119 1.34 23.06 -0.97
C ASN A 119 1.23 24.59 -0.83
N LYS A 120 0.90 25.09 0.37
CA LYS A 120 0.89 26.53 0.73
C LYS A 120 2.06 26.95 1.63
N GLY A 121 3.07 26.08 1.80
CA GLY A 121 4.22 26.30 2.68
C GLY A 121 4.10 25.62 4.03
N LEU A 122 5.21 25.57 4.79
CA LEU A 122 5.30 24.90 6.09
C LEU A 122 4.58 25.65 7.22
N GLU A 123 4.25 26.93 7.02
CA GLU A 123 3.69 27.82 8.07
C GLU A 123 2.24 27.50 8.42
N GLN A 124 1.55 26.82 7.51
CA GLN A 124 0.21 26.27 7.78
C GLN A 124 0.25 25.07 8.72
N VAL A 125 1.42 24.46 8.94
CA VAL A 125 1.55 23.22 9.70
C VAL A 125 1.74 23.55 11.17
N GLN A 126 0.66 23.42 11.92
CA GLN A 126 0.58 23.75 13.34
C GLN A 126 -0.03 22.58 14.11
N ASP A 127 0.26 22.50 15.40
CA ASP A 127 -0.41 21.57 16.30
C ASP A 127 -1.80 22.14 16.63
N ASP A 128 -2.69 22.08 15.64
CA ASP A 128 -4.03 22.63 15.67
C ASP A 128 -5.10 21.53 15.57
N GLU A 129 -6.37 21.94 15.66
CA GLU A 129 -7.48 21.00 15.60
C GLU A 129 -7.56 20.27 14.24
N TYR A 130 -7.07 20.89 13.16
CA TYR A 130 -7.03 20.24 11.86
C TYR A 130 -6.05 19.07 11.86
N LEU A 131 -4.79 19.30 12.26
CA LEU A 131 -3.76 18.24 12.31
C LEU A 131 -4.19 17.13 13.28
N ARG A 132 -4.68 17.49 14.47
CA ARG A 132 -5.16 16.56 15.50
C ARG A 132 -6.34 15.72 15.00
N SER A 133 -7.32 16.35 14.36
CA SER A 133 -8.48 15.65 13.79
C SER A 133 -8.08 14.71 12.65
N PHE A 134 -7.16 15.14 11.78
CA PHE A 134 -6.63 14.29 10.71
C PHE A 134 -5.92 13.07 11.29
N ALA A 135 -5.08 13.26 12.31
CA ALA A 135 -4.37 12.18 12.97
C ALA A 135 -5.34 11.22 13.68
N ARG A 136 -6.32 11.72 14.45
CA ARG A 136 -7.33 10.85 15.08
C ARG A 136 -8.10 10.00 14.08
N GLN A 137 -8.54 10.58 12.96
CA GLN A 137 -9.19 9.81 11.90
C GLN A 137 -8.28 8.73 11.31
N ALA A 138 -6.99 9.03 11.12
CA ALA A 138 -6.00 8.03 10.72
C ALA A 138 -5.84 6.91 11.76
N GLY A 139 -5.86 7.27 13.05
CA GLY A 139 -5.82 6.34 14.19
C GLY A 139 -7.02 5.42 14.27
N GLU A 140 -8.22 5.97 14.13
CA GLU A 140 -9.51 5.28 14.19
C GLU A 140 -9.68 4.21 13.10
N THR A 141 -8.91 4.30 12.00
CA THR A 141 -8.92 3.24 10.98
C THR A 141 -8.46 1.89 11.51
N GLY A 142 -7.60 1.87 12.53
CA GLY A 142 -7.03 0.65 13.11
C GLY A 142 -6.15 -0.18 12.18
N VAL A 143 -5.91 0.26 10.95
CA VAL A 143 -5.07 -0.43 9.95
C VAL A 143 -3.71 0.25 9.81
N PRO A 144 -2.67 -0.43 9.33
CA PRO A 144 -1.41 0.21 8.97
C PRO A 144 -1.63 1.35 7.96
N ILE A 145 -0.94 2.48 8.14
CA ILE A 145 -0.91 3.60 7.18
C ILE A 145 0.54 4.04 6.95
N PHE A 146 0.93 4.24 5.68
CA PHE A 146 2.20 4.89 5.35
C PHE A 146 1.97 6.38 5.07
N LEU A 147 2.43 7.27 5.96
CA LEU A 147 2.30 8.71 5.76
C LEU A 147 3.58 9.29 5.14
N ARG A 148 3.49 9.70 3.87
CA ARG A 148 4.53 10.41 3.13
C ARG A 148 4.23 11.92 3.22
N TYR A 149 4.62 12.54 4.33
CA TYR A 149 4.45 13.98 4.54
C TYR A 149 5.57 14.78 3.84
N ALA A 150 5.22 15.88 3.17
CA ALA A 150 6.14 16.86 2.60
C ALA A 150 7.33 16.27 1.81
N SER A 151 7.06 15.30 0.92
CA SER A 151 8.09 14.62 0.13
C SER A 151 8.76 15.51 -0.90
N GLU A 152 9.95 15.14 -1.35
CA GLU A 152 10.73 15.86 -2.38
C GLU A 152 11.17 17.28 -1.99
N MET A 153 11.23 17.55 -0.69
CA MET A 153 11.71 18.81 -0.11
C MET A 153 13.12 19.24 -0.57
N ASN A 154 13.90 18.32 -1.15
CA ASN A 154 15.21 18.61 -1.70
C ASN A 154 15.15 19.28 -3.09
N GLY A 155 14.01 19.24 -3.80
CA GLY A 155 13.79 19.94 -5.08
C GLY A 155 13.30 21.37 -4.91
N ASP A 156 13.47 22.24 -5.92
CA ASP A 156 13.08 23.66 -5.86
C ASP A 156 11.61 23.93 -6.27
N TRP A 157 10.85 22.89 -6.60
CA TRP A 157 9.45 22.97 -7.02
C TRP A 157 8.43 22.86 -5.88
N CYS A 158 8.85 22.51 -4.67
CA CYS A 158 7.97 22.36 -3.52
C CYS A 158 7.91 23.64 -2.68
N ALA A 159 6.72 24.00 -2.19
CA ALA A 159 6.51 25.18 -1.33
C ALA A 159 7.16 25.05 0.07
N TYR A 160 7.72 23.89 0.38
CA TYR A 160 8.36 23.52 1.65
C TYR A 160 9.85 23.21 1.47
N SER A 161 10.45 23.73 0.39
CA SER A 161 11.88 23.70 0.11
C SER A 161 12.56 25.01 0.49
N GLY A 162 13.87 24.95 0.73
CA GLY A 162 14.72 26.11 1.00
C GLY A 162 15.02 26.36 2.48
N ASP A 163 14.22 25.81 3.39
CA ASP A 163 14.40 25.95 4.85
C ASP A 163 14.42 24.57 5.54
N PRO A 164 15.60 23.93 5.66
CA PRO A 164 15.73 22.63 6.30
C PRO A 164 15.42 22.65 7.81
N GLU A 165 15.68 23.77 8.50
CA GLU A 165 15.44 23.87 9.95
C GLU A 165 13.94 23.85 10.24
N LEU A 166 13.18 24.68 9.52
CA LEU A 166 11.73 24.72 9.59
C LEU A 166 11.10 23.39 9.13
N TYR A 167 11.64 22.77 8.08
CA TYR A 167 11.20 21.45 7.64
C TYR A 167 11.35 20.41 8.75
N ILE A 168 12.50 20.36 9.42
CA ILE A 168 12.75 19.43 10.52
C ILE A 168 11.81 19.72 11.70
N GLU A 169 11.58 20.99 12.04
CA GLU A 169 10.62 21.40 13.08
C GLU A 169 9.22 20.84 12.77
N LYS A 170 8.69 21.10 11.58
CA LYS A 170 7.34 20.66 11.19
C LYS A 170 7.24 19.15 11.04
N TRP A 171 8.29 18.49 10.56
CA TRP A 171 8.35 17.03 10.51
C TRP A 171 8.18 16.43 11.92
N ARG A 172 8.97 16.91 12.88
CA ARG A 172 8.94 16.43 14.27
C ARG A 172 7.60 16.72 14.94
N LEU A 173 6.96 17.85 14.60
CA LEU A 173 5.61 18.19 15.04
C LEU A 173 4.58 17.18 14.52
N VAL A 174 4.56 16.90 13.22
CA VAL A 174 3.63 15.92 12.62
C VAL A 174 3.88 14.52 13.19
N HIS A 175 5.15 14.10 13.30
CA HIS A 175 5.51 12.82 13.92
C HIS A 175 4.95 12.71 15.35
N ARG A 176 5.14 13.73 16.19
CA ARG A 176 4.64 13.72 17.58
C ARG A 176 3.12 13.55 17.61
N VAL A 177 2.38 14.32 16.82
CA VAL A 177 0.91 14.22 16.78
C VAL A 177 0.46 12.84 16.29
N MET A 178 1.13 12.27 15.27
CA MET A 178 0.84 10.92 14.80
C MET A 178 1.15 9.86 15.85
N GLU A 179 2.24 9.97 16.61
CA GLU A 179 2.53 9.00 17.66
C GLU A 179 1.52 9.07 18.83
N GLU A 180 0.98 10.26 19.12
CA GLU A 180 -0.03 10.48 20.16
C GLU A 180 -1.43 10.00 19.74
N GLU A 181 -1.87 10.31 18.52
CA GLU A 181 -3.25 10.10 18.06
C GLU A 181 -3.42 8.88 17.14
N ALA A 182 -2.35 8.46 16.46
CA ALA A 182 -2.36 7.50 15.36
C ALA A 182 -1.11 6.60 15.33
N PRO A 183 -0.84 5.81 16.40
CA PRO A 183 0.37 4.99 16.48
C PRO A 183 0.50 3.94 15.37
N ASN A 184 -0.61 3.63 14.67
CA ASN A 184 -0.69 2.81 13.46
C ASN A 184 -0.14 3.48 12.18
N VAL A 185 0.26 4.75 12.25
CA VAL A 185 0.88 5.48 11.14
C VAL A 185 2.40 5.29 11.18
N ALA A 186 2.96 4.86 10.05
CA ALA A 186 4.38 4.83 9.76
C ALA A 186 4.82 6.08 9.00
N MET A 187 5.80 6.81 9.53
CA MET A 187 6.32 8.05 8.94
C MET A 187 7.35 7.75 7.85
N VAL A 188 7.07 8.14 6.60
CA VAL A 188 7.90 7.86 5.41
C VAL A 188 8.58 9.13 4.89
N TRP A 189 9.83 9.36 5.29
CA TRP A 189 10.63 10.52 4.86
C TRP A 189 11.16 10.32 3.44
N THR A 190 10.51 10.94 2.46
CA THR A 190 10.75 10.68 1.04
C THR A 190 11.43 11.84 0.33
N VAL A 191 12.54 11.55 -0.33
CA VAL A 191 13.31 12.52 -1.14
C VAL A 191 13.07 12.31 -2.63
N PHE A 192 13.33 13.32 -3.46
CA PHE A 192 13.56 13.08 -4.88
C PHE A 192 15.01 12.69 -5.12
N THR A 193 15.27 11.90 -6.17
CA THR A 193 16.63 11.44 -6.51
C THR A 193 17.66 12.56 -6.73
N ASN A 194 17.23 13.77 -7.08
CA ASN A 194 18.09 14.94 -7.29
C ASN A 194 17.38 16.23 -6.85
N PRO A 195 18.09 17.30 -6.46
CA PRO A 195 19.52 17.33 -6.16
C PRO A 195 19.86 16.52 -4.89
N GLN A 196 21.05 15.91 -4.86
CA GLN A 196 21.49 15.11 -3.71
C GLN A 196 22.17 15.94 -2.61
N GLY A 197 22.81 17.05 -2.98
CA GLY A 197 23.72 17.78 -2.11
C GLY A 197 23.09 18.38 -0.85
N ASN A 198 21.78 18.58 -0.85
CA ASN A 198 21.02 19.13 0.29
C ASN A 198 20.18 18.08 1.02
N ILE A 199 20.09 16.82 0.55
CA ILE A 199 19.19 15.81 1.10
C ILE A 199 19.40 15.62 2.62
N LEU A 200 20.64 15.48 3.06
CA LEU A 200 20.95 15.21 4.48
C LEU A 200 20.58 16.38 5.40
N GLN A 201 20.49 17.60 4.86
CA GLN A 201 20.13 18.79 5.65
C GLN A 201 18.67 18.74 6.12
N TYR A 202 17.80 18.03 5.38
CA TYR A 202 16.38 17.88 5.71
C TYR A 202 16.08 16.65 6.58
N TYR A 203 17.09 15.86 6.95
CA TYR A 203 16.85 14.61 7.68
C TYR A 203 16.51 14.89 9.16
N PRO A 204 15.31 14.54 9.64
CA PRO A 204 14.83 14.94 10.96
C PRO A 204 15.43 14.11 12.11
N GLY A 205 16.08 12.99 11.80
CA GLY A 205 16.67 12.05 12.75
C GLY A 205 15.94 10.70 12.80
N ASP A 206 16.67 9.65 13.18
CA ASP A 206 16.18 8.26 13.17
C ASP A 206 14.96 8.04 14.05
N GLU A 207 14.83 8.80 15.14
CA GLU A 207 13.70 8.68 16.06
C GLU A 207 12.37 9.15 15.47
N TYR A 208 12.39 9.96 14.39
CA TYR A 208 11.18 10.52 13.77
C TYR A 208 10.83 9.90 12.41
N VAL A 209 11.54 8.86 11.98
CA VAL A 209 11.41 8.27 10.64
C VAL A 209 11.31 6.77 10.76
N ASP A 210 10.21 6.19 10.29
CA ASP A 210 10.07 4.74 10.19
C ASP A 210 10.72 4.23 8.90
N TRP A 211 10.50 4.93 7.77
CA TRP A 211 10.99 4.54 6.45
C TRP A 211 11.66 5.70 5.73
N VAL A 212 12.74 5.41 5.01
CA VAL A 212 13.36 6.38 4.10
C VAL A 212 12.89 6.09 2.68
N GLY A 213 12.18 7.06 2.12
CA GLY A 213 11.58 6.97 0.82
C GLY A 213 12.40 7.63 -0.30
N VAL A 214 12.19 7.18 -1.52
CA VAL A 214 12.71 7.81 -2.73
C VAL A 214 11.65 7.83 -3.83
N ASN A 215 11.45 9.01 -4.42
CA ASN A 215 10.70 9.21 -5.66
C ASN A 215 11.68 9.22 -6.82
N VAL A 216 11.41 8.41 -7.83
CA VAL A 216 12.38 8.08 -8.88
C VAL A 216 11.65 7.85 -10.21
N TYR A 217 12.29 8.19 -11.34
CA TYR A 217 11.68 8.00 -12.66
C TYR A 217 12.73 7.67 -13.71
N SER A 218 12.50 6.63 -14.51
CA SER A 218 13.30 6.32 -15.69
C SER A 218 12.78 7.10 -16.88
N VAL A 219 13.59 8.04 -17.37
CA VAL A 219 13.22 8.94 -18.46
C VAL A 219 14.31 8.96 -19.52
N LEU A 220 13.94 9.24 -20.77
CA LEU A 220 14.91 9.42 -21.87
C LEU A 220 15.44 10.85 -21.93
N TYR A 221 14.63 11.81 -21.51
CA TYR A 221 14.91 13.24 -21.57
C TYR A 221 14.42 13.92 -20.30
N TYR A 222 15.28 14.68 -19.62
CA TYR A 222 14.87 15.53 -18.51
C TYR A 222 13.91 16.62 -19.00
N ASN A 223 12.92 16.98 -18.17
CA ASN A 223 11.89 17.99 -18.49
C ASN A 223 11.17 17.82 -19.83
N ALA A 224 11.19 16.60 -20.41
CA ALA A 224 10.74 16.32 -21.77
C ALA A 224 11.38 17.24 -22.84
N ASN A 225 12.64 17.63 -22.64
CA ASN A 225 13.42 18.41 -23.60
C ASN A 225 14.48 17.53 -24.30
N PRO A 226 14.44 17.37 -25.63
CA PRO A 226 15.42 16.62 -26.42
C PRO A 226 16.88 17.02 -26.21
N GLU A 227 17.13 18.27 -25.85
CA GLU A 227 18.47 18.82 -25.62
C GLU A 227 19.06 18.40 -24.25
N THR A 228 18.24 17.82 -23.38
CA THR A 228 18.64 17.34 -22.06
C THR A 228 18.39 15.84 -21.92
N PRO A 229 19.14 14.98 -22.63
CA PRO A 229 18.98 13.53 -22.51
C PRO A 229 19.32 13.06 -21.09
N SER A 230 18.62 12.01 -20.64
CA SER A 230 18.98 11.35 -19.39
C SER A 230 20.37 10.74 -19.48
N LEU A 231 21.17 11.00 -18.46
CA LEU A 231 22.50 10.41 -18.32
C LEU A 231 22.45 9.08 -17.55
N VAL A 232 21.36 8.82 -16.83
CA VAL A 232 21.19 7.61 -16.05
C VAL A 232 20.53 6.54 -16.90
N ARG A 233 21.24 5.43 -17.08
CA ARG A 233 20.79 4.28 -17.88
C ARG A 233 20.29 3.13 -17.03
N ASP A 234 20.86 2.96 -15.85
CA ASP A 234 20.44 1.94 -14.90
C ASP A 234 19.56 2.58 -13.80
N PRO A 235 18.28 2.20 -13.68
CA PRO A 235 17.38 2.78 -12.71
C PRO A 235 17.77 2.47 -11.25
N ILE A 236 18.58 1.44 -11.00
CA ILE A 236 19.04 1.11 -9.63
C ILE A 236 20.03 2.14 -9.09
N GLU A 237 20.85 2.75 -9.95
CA GLU A 237 21.83 3.77 -9.55
C GLU A 237 21.16 5.00 -8.93
N LEU A 238 19.91 5.28 -9.30
CA LEU A 238 19.13 6.37 -8.73
C LEU A 238 18.84 6.17 -7.23
N LEU A 239 18.96 4.94 -6.72
CA LEU A 239 18.74 4.60 -5.32
C LEU A 239 20.03 4.75 -4.48
N ASP A 240 21.19 4.89 -5.10
CA ASP A 240 22.49 4.70 -4.44
C ASP A 240 22.71 5.64 -3.26
N PHE A 241 22.36 6.91 -3.42
CA PHE A 241 22.51 7.89 -2.35
C PHE A 241 21.70 7.48 -1.11
N VAL A 242 20.42 7.18 -1.30
CA VAL A 242 19.51 6.80 -0.21
C VAL A 242 19.95 5.46 0.39
N TYR A 243 20.27 4.48 -0.44
CA TYR A 243 20.68 3.17 0.02
C TYR A 243 21.94 3.26 0.89
N LYS A 244 23.00 3.90 0.38
CA LYS A 244 24.28 4.06 1.09
C LYS A 244 24.14 4.77 2.44
N ASN A 245 23.29 5.79 2.54
CA ASN A 245 23.19 6.60 3.76
C ASN A 245 22.21 6.05 4.80
N PHE A 246 21.24 5.20 4.41
CA PHE A 246 20.12 4.85 5.28
C PHE A 246 19.83 3.35 5.40
N SER A 247 20.24 2.49 4.44
CA SER A 247 19.74 1.10 4.37
C SER A 247 20.11 0.21 5.56
N GLU A 248 21.18 0.55 6.28
CA GLU A 248 21.63 -0.19 7.48
C GLU A 248 20.72 0.06 8.69
N ARG A 249 19.98 1.16 8.70
CA ARG A 249 19.25 1.68 9.87
C ARG A 249 17.78 1.96 9.60
N LYS A 250 17.37 2.04 8.34
CA LYS A 250 15.97 2.21 7.91
C LYS A 250 15.67 1.31 6.71
N PRO A 251 14.45 0.76 6.59
CA PRO A 251 14.00 0.14 5.35
C PRO A 251 13.81 1.23 4.29
N ILE A 252 14.10 0.88 3.04
CA ILE A 252 13.98 1.78 1.89
C ILE A 252 12.62 1.58 1.23
N HIS A 253 11.93 2.69 0.98
CA HIS A 253 10.60 2.74 0.38
C HIS A 253 10.70 3.43 -0.99
N ILE A 254 10.56 2.72 -2.10
CA ILE A 254 10.41 3.39 -3.40
C ILE A 254 8.97 3.89 -3.46
N SER A 255 8.78 5.11 -2.97
CA SER A 255 7.47 5.74 -2.72
C SER A 255 6.73 6.08 -3.99
N GLU A 256 7.46 6.22 -5.10
CA GLU A 256 6.93 6.51 -6.41
C GLU A 256 7.98 6.17 -7.46
N TRP A 257 7.60 5.32 -8.42
CA TRP A 257 8.46 4.93 -9.52
C TRP A 257 7.67 4.71 -10.80
N ALA A 258 8.20 5.18 -11.92
CA ALA A 258 7.76 4.69 -13.23
C ALA A 258 8.86 4.79 -14.29
N ALA A 259 8.65 4.06 -15.38
CA ALA A 259 9.45 4.17 -16.59
C ALA A 259 8.61 4.80 -17.71
N VAL A 260 9.15 5.81 -18.37
CA VAL A 260 8.46 6.47 -19.47
C VAL A 260 8.23 5.50 -20.63
N ASN A 261 7.01 5.48 -21.17
CA ASN A 261 6.67 4.71 -22.37
C ASN A 261 6.26 5.60 -23.55
N TYR A 262 6.06 6.90 -23.33
CA TYR A 262 5.87 7.92 -24.36
C TYR A 262 6.30 9.28 -23.82
N THR A 263 6.86 10.14 -24.67
CA THR A 263 7.27 11.51 -24.30
C THR A 263 7.02 12.48 -25.45
N ILE A 264 6.60 13.72 -25.14
CA ILE A 264 6.47 14.77 -26.15
C ILE A 264 7.80 15.26 -26.71
N ALA A 265 8.91 14.92 -26.05
CA ALA A 265 10.25 15.35 -26.46
C ALA A 265 10.55 14.92 -27.90
N ASP A 266 10.26 13.66 -28.24
CA ASP A 266 10.48 13.10 -29.57
C ASP A 266 9.21 12.54 -30.23
N HIS A 267 8.07 12.64 -29.54
CA HIS A 267 6.76 12.16 -29.97
C HIS A 267 6.71 10.67 -30.31
N LYS A 268 7.57 9.84 -29.70
CA LYS A 268 7.68 8.40 -29.98
C LYS A 268 7.16 7.54 -28.84
N ASP A 269 6.71 6.34 -29.23
CA ASP A 269 6.50 5.23 -28.33
C ASP A 269 7.85 4.62 -27.90
N HIS A 270 7.98 4.38 -26.61
CA HIS A 270 9.17 3.85 -25.95
C HIS A 270 8.82 2.64 -25.07
N GLY A 271 7.86 1.82 -25.48
CA GLY A 271 7.44 0.61 -24.76
C GLY A 271 8.61 -0.35 -24.47
N ASP A 272 9.55 -0.51 -25.41
CA ASP A 272 10.75 -1.34 -25.21
C ASP A 272 11.64 -0.83 -24.07
N PHE A 273 11.85 0.48 -24.02
CA PHE A 273 12.57 1.12 -22.93
C PHE A 273 11.85 0.92 -21.60
N ALA A 274 10.53 1.14 -21.56
CA ALA A 274 9.73 0.93 -20.35
C ALA A 274 9.84 -0.51 -19.83
N ARG A 275 9.69 -1.51 -20.71
CA ARG A 275 9.82 -2.93 -20.36
C ARG A 275 11.19 -3.27 -19.78
N GLU A 276 12.26 -2.73 -20.38
CA GLU A 276 13.62 -2.96 -19.91
C GLU A 276 13.87 -2.31 -18.54
N MET A 277 13.43 -1.08 -18.34
CA MET A 277 13.58 -0.37 -17.07
C MET A 277 12.76 -1.01 -15.94
N ILE A 278 11.55 -1.50 -16.24
CA ILE A 278 10.74 -2.24 -15.27
C ILE A 278 11.47 -3.53 -14.86
N ARG A 279 11.94 -4.32 -15.82
CA ARG A 279 12.72 -5.54 -15.54
C ARG A 279 13.95 -5.24 -14.70
N ARG A 280 14.74 -4.24 -15.11
CA ARG A 280 15.98 -3.88 -14.44
C ARG A 280 15.77 -3.38 -13.01
N MET A 281 14.77 -2.53 -12.77
CA MET A 281 14.43 -2.02 -11.43
C MET A 281 13.99 -3.16 -10.51
N TYR A 282 13.01 -3.97 -10.93
CA TYR A 282 12.45 -5.01 -10.08
C TYR A 282 13.47 -6.12 -9.80
N GLU A 283 14.16 -6.65 -10.82
CA GLU A 283 15.21 -7.65 -10.58
C GLU A 283 16.39 -7.09 -9.78
N GLY A 284 16.72 -5.81 -10.00
CA GLY A 284 17.82 -5.13 -9.32
C GLY A 284 17.58 -4.93 -7.84
N ILE A 285 16.36 -4.52 -7.44
CA ILE A 285 16.07 -4.38 -6.01
C ILE A 285 16.14 -5.72 -5.28
N LYS A 286 15.69 -6.80 -5.92
CA LYS A 286 15.75 -8.15 -5.37
C LYS A 286 17.19 -8.63 -5.16
N LYS A 287 18.08 -8.40 -6.14
CA LYS A 287 19.45 -8.93 -6.15
C LYS A 287 20.46 -8.02 -5.45
N GLU A 288 20.30 -6.71 -5.56
CA GLU A 288 21.34 -5.72 -5.24
C GLU A 288 20.92 -4.71 -4.17
N ARG A 289 19.61 -4.56 -3.90
CA ARG A 289 19.09 -3.61 -2.89
C ARG A 289 18.08 -4.29 -1.94
N PRO A 290 18.44 -5.39 -1.24
CA PRO A 290 17.51 -6.17 -0.40
C PRO A 290 16.89 -5.42 0.80
N ARG A 291 17.39 -4.22 1.10
CA ARG A 291 16.82 -3.29 2.09
C ARG A 291 15.72 -2.38 1.52
N VAL A 292 15.49 -2.39 0.21
CA VAL A 292 14.21 -1.94 -0.36
C VAL A 292 13.16 -2.92 0.11
N LYS A 293 12.09 -2.39 0.72
CA LYS A 293 11.02 -3.17 1.34
C LYS A 293 9.62 -2.76 0.87
N ALA A 294 9.52 -1.72 0.05
CA ALA A 294 8.31 -1.38 -0.70
C ALA A 294 8.66 -0.70 -2.03
N ILE A 295 7.85 -0.92 -3.07
CA ILE A 295 7.96 -0.24 -4.37
C ILE A 295 6.58 0.10 -4.93
N TYR A 296 6.37 1.36 -5.28
CA TYR A 296 5.09 1.87 -5.78
C TYR A 296 5.20 2.26 -7.25
N TYR A 297 4.45 1.57 -8.11
CA TYR A 297 4.39 1.93 -9.53
C TYR A 297 3.43 3.10 -9.77
N PHE A 298 3.88 4.14 -10.47
CA PHE A 298 3.07 5.30 -10.84
C PHE A 298 2.36 5.05 -12.18
N ASP A 299 1.19 4.40 -12.13
CA ASP A 299 0.40 4.05 -13.31
C ASP A 299 -0.45 5.26 -13.76
N ALA A 300 0.15 6.13 -14.56
CA ALA A 300 -0.49 7.37 -15.00
C ALA A 300 -0.11 7.74 -16.43
N ASN A 301 -1.08 8.29 -17.16
CA ASN A 301 -0.82 8.98 -18.42
C ASN A 301 -0.97 10.48 -18.21
N ILE A 302 0.12 11.15 -17.80
CA ILE A 302 0.08 12.57 -17.48
C ILE A 302 -0.21 13.45 -18.70
N MET A 303 -0.15 12.91 -19.92
CA MET A 303 -0.64 13.58 -21.14
C MET A 303 -2.13 13.92 -21.08
N GLU A 304 -2.93 13.10 -20.41
CA GLU A 304 -4.39 13.24 -20.38
C GLU A 304 -4.86 14.00 -19.14
N THR A 305 -4.12 13.88 -18.05
CA THR A 305 -4.59 14.18 -16.69
C THR A 305 -3.94 15.43 -16.10
N ALA A 306 -2.76 15.81 -16.57
CA ALA A 306 -2.05 16.98 -16.06
C ALA A 306 -2.62 18.30 -16.63
N PRO A 307 -2.44 19.42 -15.92
CA PRO A 307 -2.73 20.75 -16.46
C PRO A 307 -2.00 21.03 -17.77
N ALA A 308 -2.56 21.93 -18.59
CA ALA A 308 -1.91 22.41 -19.80
C ALA A 308 -0.48 22.92 -19.49
N GLY A 309 0.52 22.45 -20.25
CA GLY A 309 1.95 22.71 -19.99
C GLY A 309 2.68 21.64 -19.17
N ARG A 310 1.97 20.73 -18.50
CA ARG A 310 2.56 19.55 -17.79
C ARG A 310 2.22 18.21 -18.44
N ARG A 311 1.48 18.23 -19.55
CA ARG A 311 1.11 17.07 -20.37
C ARG A 311 2.30 16.62 -21.22
N ILE A 312 3.25 15.91 -20.60
CA ILE A 312 4.55 15.65 -21.23
C ILE A 312 4.92 14.17 -21.42
N ARG A 313 4.31 13.24 -20.67
CA ARG A 313 4.71 11.81 -20.65
C ARG A 313 3.54 10.85 -20.41
N ASP A 314 3.75 9.60 -20.83
CA ASP A 314 2.94 8.45 -20.43
C ASP A 314 3.83 7.48 -19.65
N TYR A 315 3.35 7.08 -18.47
CA TYR A 315 3.98 6.12 -17.56
C TYR A 315 3.13 4.87 -17.34
N SER A 316 1.99 4.76 -18.03
CA SER A 316 1.02 3.69 -17.77
C SER A 316 1.61 2.30 -18.04
N VAL A 317 1.44 1.43 -17.05
CA VAL A 317 1.76 0.00 -17.15
C VAL A 317 0.49 -0.81 -17.42
N SER A 318 -0.67 -0.35 -16.97
CA SER A 318 -1.94 -1.08 -17.10
C SER A 318 -2.66 -0.87 -18.43
N ARG A 319 -2.13 0.01 -19.29
CA ARG A 319 -2.78 0.42 -20.55
C ARG A 319 -2.27 -0.34 -21.77
N LYS A 320 -0.94 -0.44 -21.94
CA LYS A 320 -0.30 -1.07 -23.11
C LYS A 320 0.02 -2.53 -22.83
N ASP A 321 -0.51 -3.44 -23.65
CA ASP A 321 -0.49 -4.88 -23.37
C ASP A 321 0.93 -5.47 -23.26
N GLU A 322 1.89 -4.99 -24.05
CA GLU A 322 3.27 -5.45 -23.99
C GLU A 322 3.99 -5.06 -22.69
N ILE A 323 3.69 -3.87 -22.16
CA ILE A 323 4.25 -3.39 -20.89
C ILE A 323 3.54 -4.09 -19.74
N LEU A 324 2.21 -4.20 -19.80
CA LEU A 324 1.39 -4.92 -18.84
C LEU A 324 1.87 -6.37 -18.66
N LYS A 325 2.11 -7.09 -19.76
CA LYS A 325 2.58 -8.47 -19.71
C LYS A 325 3.95 -8.59 -19.04
N THR A 326 4.85 -7.66 -19.31
CA THR A 326 6.17 -7.61 -18.65
C THR A 326 6.02 -7.39 -17.15
N TYR A 327 5.13 -6.47 -16.76
CA TYR A 327 4.84 -6.20 -15.36
C TYR A 327 4.23 -7.41 -14.65
N GLN A 328 3.21 -8.04 -15.25
CA GLN A 328 2.57 -9.27 -14.77
C GLN A 328 3.60 -10.38 -14.50
N GLU A 329 4.48 -10.64 -15.48
CA GLU A 329 5.52 -11.66 -15.36
C GLU A 329 6.45 -11.38 -14.17
N ILE A 330 6.91 -10.15 -14.02
CA ILE A 330 7.84 -9.75 -12.95
C ILE A 330 7.21 -9.80 -11.57
N ILE A 331 6.01 -9.21 -11.41
CA ILE A 331 5.40 -9.10 -10.09
C ILE A 331 4.84 -10.43 -9.60
N SER A 332 4.69 -11.43 -10.48
CA SER A 332 4.22 -12.76 -10.10
C SER A 332 5.09 -13.46 -9.04
N ASP A 333 6.38 -13.10 -8.96
CA ASP A 333 7.35 -13.64 -7.98
C ASP A 333 6.91 -13.37 -6.53
N ASP A 334 6.94 -14.38 -5.66
CA ASP A 334 6.53 -14.30 -4.24
C ASP A 334 7.40 -13.36 -3.40
N TYR A 335 8.57 -12.96 -3.92
CA TYR A 335 9.35 -11.86 -3.35
C TYR A 335 8.57 -10.55 -3.29
N TYR A 336 7.62 -10.34 -4.20
CA TYR A 336 6.73 -9.20 -4.22
C TYR A 336 5.45 -9.50 -3.45
N LEU A 337 5.31 -8.84 -2.30
CA LEU A 337 4.28 -9.11 -1.32
C LEU A 337 2.98 -8.36 -1.64
N SER A 338 1.88 -9.06 -1.42
CA SER A 338 0.50 -8.57 -1.70
C SER A 338 -0.26 -8.10 -0.47
N ALA A 339 0.35 -8.15 0.72
CA ALA A 339 -0.27 -7.71 1.96
C ALA A 339 0.78 -7.19 2.94
N VAL A 340 0.43 -6.14 3.68
CA VAL A 340 1.25 -5.62 4.78
C VAL A 340 0.91 -6.37 6.07
N LYS A 341 1.94 -6.72 6.84
CA LYS A 341 1.78 -7.38 8.14
C LYS A 341 1.89 -6.37 9.26
N ASP A 342 0.91 -6.35 10.15
CA ASP A 342 0.91 -5.51 11.34
C ASP A 342 1.87 -6.10 12.39
N ASN A 343 2.97 -5.40 12.63
CA ASN A 343 3.91 -5.71 13.71
C ASN A 343 3.79 -4.74 14.90
N ILE A 344 2.82 -3.83 14.90
CA ILE A 344 2.63 -2.77 15.91
C ILE A 344 1.58 -3.15 16.93
N ASN A 345 0.40 -3.55 16.44
CA ASN A 345 -0.74 -3.88 17.28
C ASN A 345 -1.15 -5.35 17.10
N PRO A 346 -0.22 -6.32 17.27
CA PRO A 346 -0.56 -7.73 17.17
C PRO A 346 -1.48 -8.08 18.34
N ASP A 347 -2.73 -8.41 18.06
CA ASP A 347 -3.65 -8.87 19.09
C ASP A 347 -3.44 -10.36 19.34
N ILE A 348 -2.75 -10.67 20.44
CA ILE A 348 -2.30 -12.02 20.79
C ILE A 348 -2.89 -12.40 22.15
N GLU A 349 -3.60 -13.53 22.20
CA GLU A 349 -4.08 -14.10 23.46
C GLU A 349 -3.53 -15.51 23.68
N VAL A 350 -3.04 -15.78 24.89
CA VAL A 350 -2.60 -17.12 25.33
C VAL A 350 -3.42 -17.52 26.55
N ASP A 351 -4.09 -18.68 26.47
CA ASP A 351 -4.99 -19.21 27.52
C ASP A 351 -6.02 -18.17 28.00
N GLY A 352 -6.61 -17.43 27.05
CA GLY A 352 -7.61 -16.39 27.32
C GLY A 352 -7.04 -15.12 27.95
N LYS A 353 -5.72 -14.98 28.02
CA LYS A 353 -5.05 -13.76 28.49
C LYS A 353 -4.42 -13.01 27.32
N ARG A 354 -4.91 -11.79 27.09
CA ARG A 354 -4.29 -10.84 26.16
C ARG A 354 -2.86 -10.50 26.59
N LEU A 355 -1.93 -10.60 25.65
CA LEU A 355 -0.52 -10.30 25.86
C LEU A 355 -0.21 -8.91 25.32
N SER A 356 0.52 -8.11 26.11
CA SER A 356 1.14 -6.87 25.62
C SER A 356 2.66 -7.02 25.69
N PHE A 357 3.35 -6.54 24.66
CA PHE A 357 4.80 -6.63 24.56
C PHE A 357 5.39 -5.24 24.58
N LYS A 358 6.43 -5.05 25.38
CA LYS A 358 7.18 -3.79 25.42
C LYS A 358 8.02 -3.62 24.14
N HIS A 359 8.49 -4.74 23.60
CA HIS A 359 9.25 -4.79 22.37
C HIS A 359 8.39 -5.31 21.24
N ARG A 360 8.54 -4.67 20.08
CA ARG A 360 7.85 -5.04 18.85
C ARG A 360 8.18 -6.48 18.46
N PRO A 361 7.18 -7.35 18.18
CA PRO A 361 7.49 -8.69 17.70
C PRO A 361 8.08 -8.66 16.29
N ILE A 362 8.56 -9.81 15.85
CA ILE A 362 8.99 -10.05 14.47
C ILE A 362 7.95 -10.99 13.84
N ILE A 363 7.38 -10.57 12.70
CA ILE A 363 6.34 -11.33 12.00
C ILE A 363 6.97 -11.99 10.77
N ASP A 364 6.86 -13.32 10.69
CA ASP A 364 7.32 -14.11 9.53
C ASP A 364 6.22 -15.06 9.07
N GLY A 365 5.55 -14.71 7.97
CA GLY A 365 4.38 -15.43 7.47
C GLY A 365 3.25 -15.44 8.49
N GLU A 366 2.99 -16.61 9.07
CA GLU A 366 2.02 -16.79 10.15
C GLU A 366 2.66 -16.79 11.53
N GLU A 367 3.97 -16.99 11.65
CA GLU A 367 4.65 -17.07 12.94
C GLU A 367 4.93 -15.69 13.52
N ILE A 368 4.87 -15.61 14.86
CA ILE A 368 5.19 -14.40 15.62
C ILE A 368 6.32 -14.72 16.58
N TYR A 369 7.43 -14.04 16.38
CA TYR A 369 8.57 -14.10 17.28
C TYR A 369 8.44 -13.00 18.33
N VAL A 370 8.40 -13.38 19.61
CA VAL A 370 8.26 -12.45 20.74
C VAL A 370 9.50 -12.47 21.63
N TYR A 371 9.87 -11.33 22.19
CA TYR A 371 11.00 -11.28 23.12
C TYR A 371 10.71 -12.13 24.36
N ALA A 372 11.65 -13.01 24.73
CA ALA A 372 11.51 -13.92 25.87
C ALA A 372 11.22 -13.18 27.19
N GLY A 373 11.77 -11.98 27.38
CA GLY A 373 11.50 -11.15 28.57
C GLY A 373 10.06 -10.67 28.65
N ASP A 374 9.51 -10.22 27.54
CA ASP A 374 8.12 -9.75 27.49
C ASP A 374 7.15 -10.92 27.63
N LEU A 375 7.45 -12.08 27.02
CA LEU A 375 6.65 -13.29 27.21
C LEU A 375 6.68 -13.78 28.66
N ALA A 376 7.85 -13.78 29.31
CA ALA A 376 7.97 -14.15 30.72
C ALA A 376 7.14 -13.23 31.63
N ALA A 377 7.22 -11.92 31.40
CA ALA A 377 6.43 -10.93 32.12
C ALA A 377 4.92 -11.13 31.91
N ALA A 378 4.50 -11.32 30.65
CA ALA A 378 3.08 -11.51 30.31
C ALA A 378 2.50 -12.81 30.90
N LEU A 379 3.30 -13.89 30.98
CA LEU A 379 2.90 -15.15 31.61
C LEU A 379 3.08 -15.19 33.13
N GLY A 380 3.67 -14.16 33.75
CA GLY A 380 3.98 -14.16 35.19
C GLY A 380 4.99 -15.23 35.60
N ARG A 381 5.99 -15.51 34.75
CA ARG A 381 7.00 -16.55 34.95
C ARG A 381 8.39 -15.96 35.16
N SER A 382 9.23 -16.68 35.90
CA SER A 382 10.64 -16.32 36.04
C SER A 382 11.40 -16.51 34.72
N LEU A 383 12.39 -15.65 34.47
CA LEU A 383 13.32 -15.76 33.35
C LEU A 383 14.75 -15.78 33.90
N SER A 384 15.59 -16.69 33.41
CA SER A 384 17.01 -16.78 33.76
C SER A 384 17.86 -17.08 32.54
N TRP A 385 18.94 -16.33 32.35
CA TRP A 385 19.92 -16.56 31.29
C TRP A 385 21.01 -17.51 31.83
N LEU A 386 21.18 -18.67 31.20
CA LEU A 386 22.08 -19.73 31.68
C LEU A 386 23.46 -19.71 30.99
N GLY A 387 23.69 -18.77 30.08
CA GLY A 387 24.91 -18.69 29.26
C GLY A 387 24.89 -19.65 28.07
N GLY A 388 25.80 -19.44 27.11
CA GLY A 388 25.92 -20.29 25.91
C GLY A 388 24.67 -20.36 25.03
N GLY A 389 23.90 -19.25 24.98
CA GLY A 389 22.64 -19.14 24.25
C GLY A 389 21.45 -19.84 24.91
N LYS A 390 21.59 -20.33 26.14
CA LYS A 390 20.50 -20.99 26.89
C LYS A 390 19.75 -20.01 27.77
N LEU A 391 18.44 -20.20 27.86
CA LEU A 391 17.58 -19.52 28.83
C LEU A 391 16.59 -20.49 29.46
N ARG A 392 16.13 -20.14 30.66
CA ARG A 392 15.05 -20.83 31.38
C ARG A 392 13.90 -19.85 31.62
N LEU A 393 12.72 -20.17 31.11
CA LEU A 393 11.47 -19.43 31.33
C LEU A 393 10.52 -20.32 32.14
N GLY A 394 10.41 -20.08 33.44
CA GLY A 394 9.71 -20.96 34.38
C GLY A 394 10.29 -22.38 34.36
N GLY A 395 9.45 -23.37 34.04
CA GLY A 395 9.86 -24.78 33.89
C GLY A 395 10.35 -25.16 32.48
N TRP A 396 10.59 -24.18 31.60
CA TRP A 396 10.98 -24.41 30.21
C TRP A 396 12.42 -23.97 29.98
N GLU A 397 13.26 -24.85 29.44
CA GLU A 397 14.60 -24.48 28.96
C GLU A 397 14.67 -24.59 27.44
N MET A 398 15.37 -23.63 26.85
CA MET A 398 15.52 -23.52 25.40
C MET A 398 16.89 -22.93 25.09
N ARG A 399 17.36 -23.14 23.87
CA ARG A 399 18.65 -22.64 23.40
C ARG A 399 18.49 -22.01 22.01
N LEU A 400 19.19 -20.90 21.79
CA LEU A 400 19.35 -20.30 20.46
C LEU A 400 19.74 -21.35 19.41
N GLY A 401 19.03 -21.36 18.28
CA GLY A 401 19.30 -22.25 17.15
C GLY A 401 18.81 -23.70 17.31
N GLU A 402 18.30 -24.09 18.47
CA GLU A 402 17.84 -25.45 18.73
C GLU A 402 16.32 -25.56 18.64
N SER A 403 15.84 -26.58 17.92
CA SER A 403 14.40 -26.81 17.69
C SER A 403 13.79 -27.75 18.73
N TYR A 404 14.01 -27.46 20.02
CA TYR A 404 13.35 -28.16 21.12
C TYR A 404 13.17 -27.25 22.33
N VAL A 405 12.24 -27.64 23.21
CA VAL A 405 12.07 -27.06 24.55
C VAL A 405 12.13 -28.19 25.58
N LEU A 406 12.93 -28.04 26.63
CA LEU A 406 12.90 -28.93 27.79
C LEU A 406 11.79 -28.47 28.74
N LYS A 407 10.68 -29.22 28.78
CA LYS A 407 9.58 -29.01 29.73
C LYS A 407 9.82 -29.87 30.97
N ASN A 408 10.25 -29.25 32.07
CA ASN A 408 10.61 -29.93 33.32
C ASN A 408 11.62 -31.07 33.10
N GLY A 409 12.65 -30.81 32.29
CA GLY A 409 13.71 -31.78 31.98
C GLY A 409 13.39 -32.82 30.91
N LYS A 410 12.16 -32.84 30.36
CA LYS A 410 11.79 -33.69 29.22
C LYS A 410 11.85 -32.90 27.92
N VAL A 411 12.48 -33.48 26.90
CA VAL A 411 12.54 -32.89 25.55
C VAL A 411 11.15 -32.90 24.93
N VAL A 412 10.75 -31.75 24.42
CA VAL A 412 9.59 -31.56 23.55
C VAL A 412 10.11 -30.94 22.26
N GLU A 413 9.99 -31.66 21.15
CA GLU A 413 10.43 -31.20 19.84
C GLU A 413 9.60 -30.01 19.36
N THR A 414 10.24 -29.05 18.71
CA THR A 414 9.61 -27.92 18.05
C THR A 414 10.02 -27.91 16.57
N ARG A 415 9.28 -27.21 15.71
CA ARG A 415 9.67 -27.07 14.30
C ARG A 415 10.60 -25.89 14.09
N LEU A 416 10.46 -24.86 14.91
CA LEU A 416 11.20 -23.61 14.89
C LEU A 416 12.06 -23.48 16.15
N TYR A 417 12.94 -22.47 16.16
CA TYR A 417 13.94 -22.28 17.20
C TYR A 417 14.04 -20.81 17.63
N PRO A 418 14.55 -20.55 18.85
CA PRO A 418 14.82 -19.19 19.32
C PRO A 418 15.87 -18.48 18.46
N LEU A 419 15.64 -17.19 18.17
CA LEU A 419 16.53 -16.33 17.39
C LEU A 419 17.13 -15.21 18.24
N LEU A 420 18.31 -14.73 17.87
CA LEU A 420 18.91 -13.55 18.49
C LEU A 420 18.67 -12.33 17.61
N TYR A 421 18.03 -11.30 18.16
CA TYR A 421 17.80 -10.04 17.46
C TYR A 421 18.10 -8.86 18.38
N ARG A 422 19.04 -8.00 17.96
CA ARG A 422 19.47 -6.82 18.76
C ARG A 422 19.70 -7.17 20.24
N GLU A 423 20.53 -8.20 20.44
CA GLU A 423 20.94 -8.72 21.76
C GLU A 423 19.80 -9.31 22.62
N ARG A 424 18.64 -9.57 22.01
CA ARG A 424 17.48 -10.16 22.68
C ARG A 424 17.11 -11.49 22.04
N THR A 425 16.76 -12.47 22.87
CA THR A 425 16.26 -13.77 22.38
C THR A 425 14.76 -13.69 22.10
N TYR A 426 14.39 -13.94 20.86
CA TYR A 426 13.01 -14.02 20.39
C TYR A 426 12.57 -15.47 20.19
N LEU A 427 11.34 -15.76 20.62
CA LEU A 427 10.77 -17.11 20.67
C LEU A 427 9.61 -17.23 19.66
N PRO A 428 9.55 -18.30 18.84
CA PRO A 428 8.44 -18.53 17.91
C PRO A 428 7.19 -18.95 18.69
N LEU A 429 6.27 -18.01 18.86
CA LEU A 429 5.18 -18.12 19.82
C LEU A 429 4.17 -19.22 19.44
N LYS A 430 3.76 -19.32 18.17
CA LYS A 430 2.78 -20.33 17.72
C LYS A 430 3.35 -21.73 17.86
N ASP A 431 4.54 -21.96 17.31
CA ASP A 431 5.19 -23.27 17.36
C ASP A 431 5.47 -23.73 18.80
N PHE A 432 5.92 -22.83 19.67
CA PHE A 432 6.16 -23.16 21.07
C PHE A 432 4.87 -23.39 21.85
N SER A 433 3.83 -22.60 21.59
CA SER A 433 2.53 -22.79 22.23
C SER A 433 1.96 -24.16 21.89
N ALA A 434 2.01 -24.54 20.61
CA ALA A 434 1.57 -25.87 20.15
C ALA A 434 2.35 -26.99 20.84
N ALA A 435 3.68 -26.92 20.86
CA ALA A 435 4.53 -27.92 21.50
C ALA A 435 4.29 -28.04 23.01
N LEU A 436 4.05 -26.92 23.69
CA LEU A 436 3.84 -26.87 25.13
C LEU A 436 2.40 -27.19 25.56
N GLY A 437 1.47 -27.26 24.61
CA GLY A 437 0.04 -27.49 24.82
C GLY A 437 -0.70 -26.26 25.36
N LEU A 438 -0.27 -25.06 24.97
CA LEU A 438 -0.92 -23.79 25.30
C LEU A 438 -1.98 -23.47 24.23
N SER A 439 -3.11 -22.90 24.64
CA SER A 439 -4.09 -22.38 23.70
C SER A 439 -3.70 -20.97 23.27
N LEU A 440 -3.68 -20.71 21.96
CA LEU A 440 -3.25 -19.44 21.38
C LEU A 440 -4.28 -19.01 20.34
N SER A 441 -4.67 -17.74 20.37
CA SER A 441 -5.59 -17.17 19.38
C SER A 441 -5.12 -15.78 18.93
N PHE A 442 -5.50 -15.42 17.71
CA PHE A 442 -5.17 -14.15 17.06
C PHE A 442 -6.45 -13.52 16.55
N ALA A 443 -6.61 -12.20 16.74
CA ALA A 443 -7.81 -11.51 16.27
C ALA A 443 -8.00 -11.62 14.74
N ASN A 444 -6.91 -11.75 13.98
CA ASN A 444 -6.95 -11.76 12.51
C ASN A 444 -7.34 -13.11 11.88
N ASP A 445 -7.41 -14.21 12.64
CA ASP A 445 -7.88 -15.50 12.10
C ASP A 445 -9.40 -15.52 11.89
N ASN A 446 -10.15 -14.57 12.49
CA ASN A 446 -11.61 -14.53 12.43
C ASN A 446 -12.20 -13.78 11.22
N MET A 447 -11.37 -13.11 10.39
CA MET A 447 -11.89 -12.41 9.19
C MET A 447 -11.95 -13.27 7.92
N GLN A 448 -11.51 -14.54 7.96
CA GLN A 448 -11.57 -15.43 6.78
C GLN A 448 -12.68 -16.49 6.83
N ASN A 449 -13.45 -16.63 7.92
CA ASN A 449 -14.40 -17.73 8.08
C ASN A 449 -15.89 -17.35 8.22
N ASP A 450 -16.28 -16.09 8.04
CA ASP A 450 -17.70 -15.69 8.16
C ASP A 450 -18.27 -15.12 6.85
N SER A 451 -18.16 -15.90 5.77
CA SER A 451 -18.89 -15.68 4.51
C SER A 451 -19.74 -16.88 4.11
N SER A 452 -20.39 -17.51 5.10
CA SER A 452 -21.41 -18.54 4.88
C SER A 452 -22.50 -18.51 5.96
N GLY A 453 -23.00 -17.30 6.28
CA GLY A 453 -24.20 -17.12 7.09
C GLY A 453 -25.44 -16.96 6.20
N ASN A 454 -26.21 -18.03 6.03
CA ASN A 454 -27.55 -18.01 5.43
C ASN A 454 -28.43 -16.96 6.11
N ILE A 455 -28.95 -16.00 5.34
CA ILE A 455 -30.02 -15.11 5.81
C ILE A 455 -31.34 -15.82 5.52
N GLU A 456 -31.89 -16.46 6.55
CA GLU A 456 -33.30 -16.85 6.57
C GLU A 456 -34.17 -15.62 6.83
N ASP A 457 -35.22 -15.58 6.02
CA ASP A 457 -36.29 -14.61 5.93
C ASP A 457 -37.12 -14.58 7.23
N SER A 458 -37.33 -13.38 7.79
CA SER A 458 -38.43 -13.15 8.73
C SER A 458 -39.17 -11.87 8.37
N SER A 459 -40.16 -12.05 7.52
CA SER A 459 -41.20 -11.08 7.19
C SER A 459 -41.96 -10.61 8.44
N GLY A 460 -41.99 -9.29 8.65
CA GLY A 460 -42.91 -8.61 9.56
C GLY A 460 -43.50 -7.37 8.88
N GLN A 461 -44.70 -7.51 8.32
CA GLN A 461 -45.48 -6.42 7.70
C GLN A 461 -45.83 -5.30 8.70
N ASN A 462 -45.78 -4.03 8.30
CA ASN A 462 -47.02 -3.25 8.06
C ASN A 462 -46.87 -1.79 7.54
N LYS A 463 -47.83 -1.45 6.68
CA LYS A 463 -48.42 -0.13 6.32
C LYS A 463 -47.74 0.77 5.27
N LYS A 464 -48.24 0.63 4.03
CA LYS A 464 -48.27 1.65 2.97
C LYS A 464 -49.12 2.85 3.41
N LYS A 465 -48.55 4.06 3.35
CA LYS A 465 -49.27 5.34 3.18
C LYS A 465 -48.90 5.91 1.81
N THR A 466 -49.89 6.06 0.94
CA THR A 466 -49.81 6.87 -0.28
C THR A 466 -49.77 8.35 0.11
N GLY A 467 -48.59 8.96 0.05
CA GLY A 467 -48.40 10.41 0.12
C GLY A 467 -47.81 10.89 -1.20
N VAL A 468 -48.40 11.93 -1.79
CA VAL A 468 -47.80 12.67 -2.90
C VAL A 468 -46.46 13.19 -2.42
N ARG A 469 -45.37 12.74 -3.02
CA ARG A 469 -44.00 13.12 -2.64
C ARG A 469 -43.75 14.52 -3.22
N ILE A 470 -43.76 15.55 -2.37
CA ILE A 470 -43.29 16.88 -2.78
C ILE A 470 -41.78 16.75 -3.03
N MET A 471 -41.37 16.98 -4.27
CA MET A 471 -39.97 16.82 -4.68
C MET A 471 -39.18 18.07 -4.28
N LYS A 472 -38.06 17.86 -3.58
CA LYS A 472 -37.21 18.95 -3.09
C LYS A 472 -36.09 19.24 -4.08
N ILE A 473 -35.95 20.48 -4.53
CA ILE A 473 -34.98 20.89 -5.55
C ILE A 473 -34.00 21.90 -4.94
N ALA A 474 -32.70 21.64 -5.08
CA ALA A 474 -31.68 22.57 -4.61
C ALA A 474 -31.25 23.51 -5.75
N VAL A 475 -31.38 24.82 -5.56
CA VAL A 475 -31.11 25.84 -6.59
C VAL A 475 -30.00 26.78 -6.14
N SER A 476 -29.08 27.09 -7.05
CA SER A 476 -27.99 28.04 -6.80
C SER A 476 -28.51 29.42 -6.37
N PRO A 477 -27.89 30.09 -5.38
CA PRO A 477 -28.37 31.38 -4.85
C PRO A 477 -28.53 32.49 -5.89
N VAL A 478 -27.78 32.41 -7.00
CA VAL A 478 -27.79 33.44 -8.06
C VAL A 478 -28.93 33.27 -9.08
N LEU A 479 -29.74 32.21 -8.96
CA LEU A 479 -30.83 31.87 -9.89
C LEU A 479 -32.22 32.18 -9.28
N SER A 480 -32.44 33.42 -8.86
CA SER A 480 -33.68 33.83 -8.16
C SER A 480 -34.95 33.64 -9.01
N ASN A 481 -34.89 33.93 -10.30
CA ASN A 481 -36.00 33.74 -11.24
C ASN A 481 -36.40 32.27 -11.42
N ILE A 482 -35.42 31.35 -11.41
CA ILE A 482 -35.69 29.91 -11.50
C ILE A 482 -36.26 29.37 -10.19
N LYS A 483 -35.77 29.88 -9.05
CA LYS A 483 -36.30 29.52 -7.72
C LYS A 483 -37.79 29.87 -7.59
N GLU A 484 -38.16 31.08 -7.98
CA GLU A 484 -39.55 31.55 -7.93
C GLU A 484 -40.45 30.67 -8.81
N HIS A 485 -40.07 30.47 -10.07
CA HIS A 485 -40.83 29.64 -11.01
C HIS A 485 -41.01 28.19 -10.54
N LEU A 486 -39.95 27.53 -10.05
CA LEU A 486 -40.05 26.15 -9.54
C LEU A 486 -40.93 26.05 -8.29
N SER A 487 -40.95 27.10 -7.45
CA SER A 487 -41.83 27.15 -6.28
C SER A 487 -43.29 27.32 -6.70
N GLU A 488 -43.57 28.13 -7.73
CA GLU A 488 -44.91 28.29 -8.32
C GLU A 488 -45.43 27.00 -8.96
N GLU A 489 -44.54 26.22 -9.58
CA GLU A 489 -44.82 24.90 -10.15
C GLU A 489 -44.99 23.77 -9.09
N GLY A 490 -44.85 24.11 -7.79
CA GLY A 490 -45.14 23.21 -6.68
C GLY A 490 -43.97 22.36 -6.17
N PHE A 491 -42.73 22.68 -6.56
CA PHE A 491 -41.53 22.07 -6.00
C PHE A 491 -41.15 22.69 -4.65
N ASP A 492 -40.56 21.91 -3.75
CA ASP A 492 -39.96 22.42 -2.51
C ASP A 492 -38.53 22.91 -2.79
N VAL A 493 -38.34 24.23 -2.94
CA VAL A 493 -37.06 24.78 -3.40
C VAL A 493 -36.20 25.25 -2.23
N ILE A 494 -35.01 24.67 -2.10
CA ILE A 494 -33.99 25.10 -1.14
C ILE A 494 -32.82 25.78 -1.86
N THR A 495 -32.20 26.76 -1.21
CA THR A 495 -30.96 27.39 -1.68
C THR A 495 -29.79 26.87 -0.86
N PHE A 496 -28.65 26.62 -1.50
CA PHE A 496 -27.43 26.19 -0.83
C PHE A 496 -26.40 27.32 -0.77
N GLU A 497 -25.77 27.49 0.39
CA GLU A 497 -24.72 28.49 0.57
C GLU A 497 -23.36 27.90 0.21
N ASN A 498 -22.75 28.42 -0.88
CA ASN A 498 -21.46 28.03 -1.45
C ASN A 498 -21.40 26.64 -2.12
N LYS A 499 -20.39 26.47 -2.98
CA LYS A 499 -20.22 25.37 -3.96
C LYS A 499 -19.99 23.96 -3.36
N ASN A 500 -20.43 23.68 -2.13
CA ASN A 500 -20.25 22.41 -1.42
C ASN A 500 -21.57 21.65 -1.28
N PHE A 501 -21.82 20.72 -2.20
CA PHE A 501 -23.00 19.84 -2.18
C PHE A 501 -23.06 18.88 -0.97
N ALA A 502 -21.94 18.68 -0.25
CA ALA A 502 -21.87 17.80 0.92
C ALA A 502 -22.73 18.25 2.11
N ARG A 503 -23.24 19.49 2.08
CA ARG A 503 -24.14 20.05 3.11
C ARG A 503 -25.61 20.14 2.66
N LEU A 504 -25.94 19.65 1.46
CA LEU A 504 -27.34 19.54 1.08
C LEU A 504 -28.03 18.52 2.00
N PRO A 505 -29.25 18.80 2.50
CA PRO A 505 -30.04 17.82 3.23
C PRO A 505 -30.18 16.54 2.40
N GLY A 506 -30.10 15.36 3.04
CA GLY A 506 -30.06 14.04 2.38
C GLY A 506 -31.32 13.59 1.61
N GLU A 507 -32.16 14.52 1.15
CA GLU A 507 -33.42 14.23 0.44
C GLU A 507 -33.69 15.26 -0.68
N VAL A 508 -32.67 15.65 -1.46
CA VAL A 508 -32.86 16.49 -2.66
C VAL A 508 -33.04 15.60 -3.89
N SER A 509 -34.05 15.91 -4.70
CA SER A 509 -34.41 15.17 -5.92
C SER A 509 -33.66 15.66 -7.15
N ALA A 510 -33.31 16.95 -7.25
CA ALA A 510 -32.46 17.47 -8.31
C ALA A 510 -31.73 18.75 -7.86
N ILE A 511 -30.64 19.09 -8.56
CA ILE A 511 -29.81 20.25 -8.28
C ILE A 511 -29.73 21.14 -9.52
N VAL A 512 -29.99 22.44 -9.39
CA VAL A 512 -29.87 23.44 -10.48
C VAL A 512 -28.73 24.41 -10.19
N ILE A 513 -27.76 24.49 -11.11
CA ILE A 513 -26.55 25.32 -11.00
C ILE A 513 -26.49 26.41 -12.07
N SER A 514 -25.75 27.48 -11.79
CA SER A 514 -25.49 28.56 -12.76
C SER A 514 -24.27 28.24 -13.64
N GLY A 515 -24.23 28.77 -14.87
CA GLY A 515 -23.10 28.58 -15.80
C GLY A 515 -21.74 29.10 -15.33
N LEU A 516 -21.69 29.84 -14.22
CA LEU A 516 -20.46 30.35 -13.58
C LEU A 516 -19.78 29.31 -12.67
N ASP A 517 -20.40 28.14 -12.47
CA ASP A 517 -19.90 27.03 -11.65
C ASP A 517 -19.32 25.87 -12.48
N LYS A 518 -18.51 26.18 -13.51
CA LYS A 518 -17.94 25.19 -14.46
C LYS A 518 -16.89 24.21 -13.89
N ASN A 519 -16.40 24.43 -12.67
CA ASN A 519 -15.48 23.49 -11.99
C ASN A 519 -16.17 22.20 -11.48
N PHE A 520 -17.45 21.99 -11.80
CA PHE A 520 -18.28 20.92 -11.22
C PHE A 520 -18.78 19.87 -12.23
N LEU A 521 -18.56 20.04 -13.53
CA LEU A 521 -18.84 18.99 -14.52
C LEU A 521 -17.89 17.77 -14.38
N GLY A 522 -16.77 17.93 -13.65
CA GLY A 522 -15.90 16.81 -13.25
C GLY A 522 -16.31 16.10 -11.94
N MET A 523 -17.43 16.51 -11.32
CA MET A 523 -17.99 15.92 -10.10
C MET A 523 -19.27 15.12 -10.35
N GLU A 524 -19.55 14.72 -11.59
CA GLU A 524 -20.63 13.77 -11.90
C GLU A 524 -20.40 12.38 -11.27
N ASP A 525 -19.17 12.05 -10.84
CA ASP A 525 -18.82 10.76 -10.22
C ASP A 525 -19.09 10.66 -8.71
N LEU A 526 -19.68 11.68 -8.07
CA LEU A 526 -19.85 11.69 -6.60
C LEU A 526 -21.21 11.24 -6.06
N GLN A 527 -22.24 11.04 -6.89
CA GLN A 527 -23.47 10.36 -6.47
C GLN A 527 -24.30 10.00 -7.73
N ALA A 528 -24.27 8.74 -8.15
CA ALA A 528 -25.02 8.25 -9.32
C ALA A 528 -26.55 8.18 -9.12
N GLN A 529 -27.17 9.09 -8.37
CA GLN A 529 -28.63 9.07 -8.13
C GLN A 529 -29.34 10.43 -8.11
N ILE A 530 -28.65 11.57 -8.18
CA ILE A 530 -29.31 12.89 -8.15
C ILE A 530 -28.95 13.71 -9.40
N PRO A 531 -29.91 14.06 -10.28
CA PRO A 531 -29.66 14.84 -11.47
C PRO A 531 -29.20 16.27 -11.16
N VAL A 532 -28.11 16.69 -11.81
CA VAL A 532 -27.60 18.07 -11.82
C VAL A 532 -27.93 18.73 -13.16
N ILE A 533 -28.50 19.93 -13.13
CA ILE A 533 -29.02 20.67 -14.29
C ILE A 533 -28.34 22.04 -14.36
N ASN A 534 -27.73 22.37 -15.50
CA ASN A 534 -27.13 23.68 -15.75
C ASN A 534 -28.16 24.64 -16.37
N ALA A 535 -28.32 25.82 -15.76
CA ALA A 535 -29.24 26.87 -16.16
C ALA A 535 -28.64 27.92 -17.13
N GLU A 536 -27.37 27.78 -17.56
CA GLU A 536 -26.72 28.74 -18.46
C GLU A 536 -27.48 28.89 -19.79
N GLY A 537 -28.01 30.08 -20.03
CA GLY A 537 -28.68 30.43 -21.29
C GLY A 537 -30.09 29.85 -21.46
N ARG A 538 -30.69 29.30 -20.40
CA ARG A 538 -32.00 28.60 -20.45
C ARG A 538 -33.10 29.35 -19.71
N THR A 539 -34.35 29.19 -20.14
CA THR A 539 -35.51 29.79 -19.47
C THR A 539 -35.95 28.97 -18.25
N PRO A 540 -36.63 29.57 -17.26
CA PRO A 540 -37.18 28.82 -16.13
C PRO A 540 -38.09 27.65 -16.54
N GLU A 541 -38.88 27.83 -17.61
CA GLU A 541 -39.78 26.81 -18.15
C GLU A 541 -39.00 25.60 -18.68
N GLU A 542 -37.91 25.84 -19.44
CA GLU A 542 -37.04 24.78 -19.96
C GLU A 542 -36.37 23.96 -18.84
N ILE A 543 -36.04 24.61 -17.73
CA ILE A 543 -35.45 23.97 -16.55
C ILE A 543 -36.51 23.15 -15.80
N SER A 544 -37.72 23.70 -15.62
CA SER A 544 -38.83 22.99 -14.99
C SER A 544 -39.23 21.74 -15.76
N MET A 545 -39.21 21.80 -17.10
CA MET A 545 -39.55 20.69 -17.98
C MET A 545 -38.53 19.57 -17.86
N GLU A 546 -37.24 19.88 -17.88
CA GLU A 546 -36.19 18.86 -17.70
C GLU A 546 -36.21 18.24 -16.30
N ILE A 547 -36.49 19.03 -15.24
CA ILE A 547 -36.69 18.47 -13.89
C ILE A 547 -37.82 17.46 -13.91
N LYS A 548 -38.94 17.78 -14.58
CA LYS A 548 -40.08 16.87 -14.67
C LYS A 548 -39.72 15.61 -15.44
N GLU A 549 -39.04 15.71 -16.59
CA GLU A 549 -38.59 14.56 -17.40
C GLU A 549 -37.60 13.65 -16.67
N ARG A 550 -36.76 14.21 -15.79
CA ARG A 550 -35.77 13.43 -15.05
C ARG A 550 -36.34 12.78 -13.77
N LEU A 551 -37.47 13.27 -13.26
CA LEU A 551 -38.03 12.86 -11.96
C LEU A 551 -39.39 12.14 -12.04
N PHE A 552 -40.13 12.29 -13.14
CA PHE A 552 -41.40 11.62 -13.44
C PHE A 552 -41.27 10.82 -14.73
#